data_AF-A0A2T4LNN5-F1
#
_entry.id   AF-A0A2T4LNN5-F1
#
_cell.length_a   1.000
_cell.length_b   1.000
_cell.length_c   1.000
_cell.angle_alpha   90.00
_cell.angle_beta   90.00
_cell.angle_gamma   90.00
#
_symmetry.space_group_name_H-M   'P 1'
#
loop_
_entity.id
_entity.type
_entity.pdbx_description
1 polymer ?
#
loop_
_entity_poly.entity_id
_entity_poly.type
_entity_poly.pdbx_seq_one_letter_code
_entity_poly.pdbx_strand_id
1 'polypeptide(L)'
;IIYCSTRKQVEELHEAFQDQNIQSTIYHAGLSNKEREQAQNDFVYDRVRVVVATNACGMGIDKSNVRYVIHYNMPGDLESYYQEAGRAGRDGLNSDCILLVSERDIGLHQYFMSVSKVDDDYKDKMGEKLTKMIQYTKTKKCLEATLVHYFEPNEKLEECQQCSN
;
A
#
# COMPACT_ATOMS: atom_id res chain seq x y z
N ILE A 1 -3.84 8.57 -0.01
CA ILE A 1 -2.54 8.01 -0.45
C ILE A 1 -2.83 6.93 -1.47
N ILE A 2 -2.10 6.88 -2.58
CA ILE A 2 -2.21 5.80 -3.57
C ILE A 2 -0.84 5.12 -3.68
N TYR A 3 -0.78 3.82 -3.40
CA TYR A 3 0.42 2.99 -3.49
C TYR A 3 0.49 2.25 -4.82
N CYS A 4 1.61 2.39 -5.52
CA CYS A 4 1.93 1.69 -6.76
C CYS A 4 3.24 0.90 -6.59
N SER A 5 3.38 -0.22 -7.32
CA SER A 5 4.56 -1.08 -7.20
C SER A 5 5.80 -0.53 -7.90
N THR A 6 5.66 0.39 -8.85
CA THR A 6 6.78 0.92 -9.65
C THR A 6 6.77 2.45 -9.76
N ARG A 7 7.95 3.04 -9.94
CA ARG A 7 8.11 4.49 -10.17
C ARG A 7 7.35 4.94 -11.41
N LYS A 8 7.43 4.13 -12.48
CA LYS A 8 6.71 4.37 -13.73
C LYS A 8 5.20 4.49 -13.50
N GLN A 9 4.60 3.57 -12.75
CA GLN A 9 3.16 3.67 -12.44
C GLN A 9 2.81 4.87 -11.56
N VAL A 10 3.71 5.29 -10.67
CA VAL A 10 3.52 6.52 -9.89
C VAL A 10 3.46 7.74 -10.81
N GLU A 11 4.41 7.85 -11.74
CA GLU A 11 4.48 8.94 -12.71
C GLU A 11 3.28 8.92 -13.66
N GLU A 12 2.96 7.77 -14.28
CA GLU A 12 1.82 7.62 -15.19
C GLU A 12 0.47 7.97 -14.53
N LEU A 13 0.26 7.55 -13.28
CA LEU A 13 -0.98 7.86 -12.56
C LEU A 13 -1.06 9.35 -12.18
N HIS A 14 0.07 9.96 -11.86
CA HIS A 14 0.13 11.39 -11.60
C HIS A 14 -0.20 12.21 -12.84
N GLU A 15 0.37 11.86 -14.00
CA GLU A 15 0.03 12.48 -15.29
C GLU A 15 -1.46 12.34 -15.59
N ALA A 16 -2.03 11.13 -15.44
CA ALA A 16 -3.46 10.91 -15.64
C ALA A 16 -4.34 11.76 -14.70
N PHE A 17 -3.89 12.02 -13.47
CA PHE A 17 -4.59 12.93 -12.56
C PHE A 17 -4.48 14.39 -12.98
N GLN A 18 -3.34 14.82 -13.49
CA GLN A 18 -3.20 16.18 -14.04
C GLN A 18 -4.16 16.42 -15.20
N ASP A 19 -4.29 15.45 -16.12
CA ASP A 19 -5.24 15.50 -17.25
C ASP A 19 -6.69 15.63 -16.79
N GLN A 20 -7.02 15.10 -15.61
CA GLN A 20 -8.35 15.19 -14.99
C GLN A 20 -8.50 16.37 -14.02
N ASN A 21 -7.53 17.29 -13.96
CA ASN A 21 -7.49 18.42 -13.01
C ASN A 21 -7.55 17.98 -11.53
N ILE A 22 -7.01 16.81 -11.21
CA ILE A 22 -6.88 16.29 -9.85
C ILE A 22 -5.50 16.68 -9.31
N GLN A 23 -5.50 17.57 -8.32
CA GLN A 23 -4.28 17.99 -7.63
C GLN A 23 -3.66 16.82 -6.86
N SER A 24 -2.50 16.36 -7.33
CA SER A 24 -1.73 15.27 -6.74
C SER A 24 -0.23 15.60 -6.71
N THR A 25 0.54 14.87 -5.91
CA THR A 25 2.01 14.86 -5.92
C THR A 25 2.53 13.43 -5.97
N ILE A 26 3.81 13.25 -6.27
CA ILE A 26 4.46 11.94 -6.35
C ILE A 26 5.52 11.74 -5.27
N TYR A 27 5.70 10.50 -4.84
CA TYR A 27 6.74 10.13 -3.88
C TYR A 27 7.37 8.77 -4.21
N HIS A 28 8.63 8.77 -4.62
CA HIS A 28 9.39 7.53 -4.81
C HIS A 28 10.90 7.75 -4.68
N ALA A 29 11.66 6.66 -4.54
CA ALA A 29 13.11 6.69 -4.34
C ALA A 29 13.94 7.24 -5.52
N GLY A 30 13.32 7.50 -6.68
CA GLY A 30 13.96 8.21 -7.79
C GLY A 30 14.01 9.74 -7.65
N LEU A 31 13.23 10.32 -6.72
CA LEU A 31 13.21 11.76 -6.46
C LEU A 31 14.39 12.17 -5.59
N SER A 32 14.89 13.38 -5.79
CA SER A 32 15.85 14.00 -4.87
C SER A 32 15.26 14.18 -3.48
N ASN A 33 16.12 14.35 -2.46
CA ASN A 33 15.67 14.61 -1.09
C ASN A 33 14.76 15.84 -1.01
N LYS A 34 15.11 16.90 -1.75
CA LYS A 34 14.34 18.15 -1.79
C LYS A 34 12.95 17.95 -2.38
N GLU A 35 12.83 17.20 -3.47
CA GLU A 35 11.53 16.89 -4.08
C GLU A 35 10.67 16.02 -3.15
N ARG A 36 11.26 15.03 -2.49
CA ARG A 36 10.55 14.19 -1.50
C ARG A 36 10.05 15.00 -0.31
N GLU A 37 10.86 15.91 0.20
CA GLU A 37 10.47 16.81 1.29
C GLU A 37 9.35 17.76 0.86
N GLN A 38 9.45 18.33 -0.35
CA GLN A 38 8.41 19.20 -0.90
C GLN A 38 7.08 18.45 -1.06
N ALA A 39 7.09 17.27 -1.67
CA ALA A 39 5.90 16.44 -1.85
C ALA A 39 5.26 16.04 -0.51
N GLN A 40 6.08 15.67 0.48
CA GLN A 40 5.61 15.37 1.82
C GLN A 40 4.96 16.59 2.47
N ASN A 41 5.59 17.76 2.41
CA ASN A 41 5.06 19.00 2.97
C ASN A 41 3.75 19.40 2.28
N ASP A 42 3.69 19.33 0.96
CA ASP A 42 2.48 19.66 0.21
C ASP A 42 1.31 18.76 0.59
N PHE A 43 1.56 17.47 0.83
CA PHE A 43 0.52 16.54 1.27
C PHE A 43 0.14 16.73 2.75
N VAL A 44 1.12 16.87 3.65
CA VAL A 44 0.89 17.02 5.10
C VAL A 44 0.09 18.30 5.38
N TYR A 45 0.47 19.42 4.75
CA TYR A 45 -0.16 20.73 4.93
C TYR A 45 -1.36 20.97 3.99
N ASP A 46 -1.95 19.91 3.41
CA ASP A 46 -3.17 19.97 2.59
C ASP A 46 -3.09 20.90 1.36
N ARG A 47 -1.88 21.16 0.84
CA ARG A 47 -1.67 21.89 -0.42
C ARG A 47 -2.01 21.02 -1.63
N VAL A 48 -1.88 19.70 -1.49
CA VAL A 48 -2.39 18.70 -2.42
C VAL A 48 -3.20 17.65 -1.67
N ARG A 49 -4.25 17.12 -2.31
CA ARG A 49 -5.16 16.15 -1.69
C ARG A 49 -4.74 14.70 -1.87
N VAL A 50 -3.88 14.43 -2.86
CA VAL A 50 -3.47 13.08 -3.26
C VAL A 50 -1.96 13.01 -3.32
N VAL A 51 -1.39 11.97 -2.74
CA VAL A 51 -0.01 11.56 -2.98
C VAL A 51 -0.03 10.17 -3.61
N VAL A 52 0.63 10.03 -4.75
CA VAL A 52 0.88 8.76 -5.43
C VAL A 52 2.30 8.33 -5.11
N ALA A 53 2.51 7.12 -4.62
CA ALA A 53 3.78 6.73 -4.06
C ALA A 53 4.13 5.27 -4.30
N THR A 54 5.42 4.96 -4.30
CA THR A 54 5.86 3.58 -4.08
C THR A 54 5.95 3.29 -2.58
N ASN A 55 6.17 2.02 -2.22
CA ASN A 55 6.48 1.57 -0.85
C ASN A 55 7.62 2.34 -0.14
N ALA A 56 8.46 3.07 -0.90
CA ALA A 56 9.48 3.97 -0.37
C ALA A 56 8.91 5.10 0.53
N CYS A 57 7.61 5.35 0.47
CA CYS A 57 6.91 6.32 1.33
C CYS A 57 6.68 5.82 2.77
N GLY A 58 7.06 4.58 3.07
CA GLY A 58 6.80 3.86 4.33
C GLY A 58 7.34 4.48 5.62
N MET A 59 8.22 5.49 5.58
CA MET A 59 8.91 5.98 6.79
C MET A 59 8.50 7.37 7.31
N GLY A 60 7.68 8.16 6.60
CA GLY A 60 7.65 9.61 6.89
C GLY A 60 6.31 10.37 6.88
N ILE A 61 5.23 9.84 6.29
CA ILE A 61 3.97 10.59 6.27
C ILE A 61 3.23 10.41 7.60
N ASP A 62 3.35 11.40 8.47
CA ASP A 62 2.55 11.55 9.69
C ASP A 62 1.45 12.59 9.47
N LYS A 63 0.38 12.17 8.80
CA LYS A 63 -0.83 12.95 8.58
C LYS A 63 -1.99 12.21 9.23
N SER A 64 -2.61 12.80 10.24
CA SER A 64 -3.66 12.12 11.02
C SER A 64 -4.96 11.91 10.23
N ASN A 65 -5.25 12.82 9.30
CA ASN A 65 -6.53 12.94 8.61
C ASN A 65 -6.54 12.32 7.20
N VAL A 66 -5.84 11.21 6.98
CA VAL A 66 -5.88 10.49 5.70
C VAL A 66 -7.18 9.69 5.59
N ARG A 67 -8.00 10.02 4.60
CA ARG A 67 -9.32 9.38 4.37
C ARG A 67 -9.28 8.13 3.51
N TYR A 68 -8.34 8.06 2.58
CA TYR A 68 -8.25 6.95 1.64
C TYR A 68 -6.81 6.49 1.54
N VAL A 69 -6.58 5.19 1.75
CA VAL A 69 -5.38 4.49 1.33
C VAL A 69 -5.79 3.52 0.23
N ILE A 70 -5.25 3.71 -0.97
CA ILE A 70 -5.57 2.90 -2.14
C ILE A 70 -4.29 2.19 -2.57
N HIS A 71 -4.30 0.87 -2.59
CA HIS A 71 -3.25 0.07 -3.21
C HIS A 71 -3.66 -0.17 -4.66
N TYR A 72 -3.07 0.60 -5.58
CA TYR A 72 -3.31 0.45 -7.01
C TYR A 72 -2.72 -0.86 -7.54
N ASN A 73 -1.65 -1.34 -6.89
CA ASN A 73 -1.11 -2.68 -7.08
C ASN A 73 -1.10 -3.42 -5.76
N MET A 74 -1.34 -4.73 -5.81
CA MET A 74 -1.21 -5.58 -4.63
C MET A 74 0.22 -5.52 -4.06
N PRO A 75 0.41 -5.29 -2.74
CA PRO A 75 1.72 -5.37 -2.11
C PRO A 75 2.25 -6.81 -2.08
N GLY A 76 3.53 -6.97 -1.76
CA GLY A 76 4.20 -8.28 -1.79
C GLY A 76 3.92 -9.16 -0.57
N ASP A 77 3.41 -8.57 0.50
CA ASP A 77 3.17 -9.24 1.78
C ASP A 77 2.12 -8.47 2.62
N LEU A 78 1.61 -9.14 3.65
CA LEU A 78 0.57 -8.60 4.54
C LEU A 78 1.13 -7.55 5.51
N GLU A 79 2.41 -7.61 5.86
CA GLU A 79 3.08 -6.63 6.70
C GLU A 79 3.13 -5.24 6.04
N SER A 80 3.53 -5.21 4.77
CA SER A 80 3.53 -4.00 3.96
C SER A 80 2.11 -3.45 3.82
N TYR A 81 1.15 -4.31 3.46
CA TYR A 81 -0.26 -3.93 3.36
C TYR A 81 -0.78 -3.32 4.68
N TYR A 82 -0.56 -3.97 5.81
CA TYR A 82 -1.02 -3.52 7.11
C TYR A 82 -0.41 -2.17 7.50
N GLN A 83 0.91 -2.01 7.31
CA GLN A 83 1.61 -0.77 7.63
C GLN A 83 1.14 0.40 6.74
N GLU A 84 0.90 0.13 5.46
CA GLU A 84 0.44 1.12 4.49
C GLU A 84 -1.02 1.50 4.72
N ALA A 85 -1.91 0.52 4.91
CA ALA A 85 -3.32 0.70 5.24
C ALA A 85 -3.51 1.46 6.56
N GLY A 86 -2.70 1.16 7.59
CA GLY A 86 -2.73 1.83 8.91
C GLY A 86 -2.35 3.32 8.91
N ARG A 87 -2.13 3.93 7.74
CA ARG A 87 -2.02 5.39 7.59
C ARG A 87 -3.36 6.09 7.52
N ALA A 88 -4.42 5.40 7.12
CA ALA A 88 -5.77 5.95 7.10
C ALA A 88 -6.30 6.12 8.53
N GLY A 89 -7.16 7.12 8.74
CA GLY A 89 -8.02 7.18 9.93
C GLY A 89 -7.31 7.32 11.29
N ARG A 90 -6.08 7.85 11.33
CA ARG A 90 -5.35 8.03 12.60
C ARG A 90 -5.99 9.06 13.55
N ASP A 91 -6.88 9.89 13.03
CA ASP A 91 -7.76 10.77 13.79
C ASP A 91 -9.03 10.07 14.34
N GLY A 92 -9.18 8.77 14.09
CA GLY A 92 -10.34 7.97 14.52
C GLY A 92 -11.59 8.17 13.66
N LEU A 93 -11.52 8.94 12.57
CA LEU A 93 -12.65 9.18 11.68
C LEU A 93 -12.70 8.14 10.55
N ASN A 94 -13.91 7.89 10.05
CA ASN A 94 -14.17 6.98 8.93
C ASN A 94 -13.18 7.21 7.79
N SER A 95 -12.53 6.13 7.39
CA SER A 95 -11.49 6.12 6.36
C SER A 95 -11.49 4.75 5.69
N ASP A 96 -11.19 4.70 4.40
CA ASP A 96 -11.26 3.47 3.62
C ASP A 96 -9.86 3.02 3.17
N CYS A 97 -9.64 1.71 3.27
CA CYS A 97 -8.50 1.03 2.71
C CYS A 97 -8.95 0.17 1.53
N ILE A 98 -8.59 0.59 0.32
CA ILE A 98 -8.99 -0.06 -0.93
C ILE A 98 -7.79 -0.79 -1.52
N LEU A 99 -7.97 -2.07 -1.85
CA LEU A 99 -6.96 -2.89 -2.50
C LEU A 99 -7.44 -3.32 -3.89
N LEU A 100 -6.78 -2.81 -4.93
CA LEU A 100 -6.96 -3.30 -6.30
C LEU A 100 -6.03 -4.48 -6.54
N VAL A 101 -6.53 -5.52 -7.20
CA VAL A 101 -5.79 -6.77 -7.42
C VAL A 101 -5.84 -7.14 -8.88
N SER A 102 -4.67 -7.42 -9.44
CA SER A 102 -4.50 -7.97 -10.78
C SER A 102 -3.50 -9.12 -10.75
N GLU A 103 -3.71 -10.16 -11.55
CA GLU A 103 -2.74 -11.28 -11.68
C GLU A 103 -1.35 -10.79 -12.12
N ARG A 104 -1.29 -9.66 -12.86
CA ARG A 104 -0.03 -9.02 -13.24
C ARG A 104 0.80 -8.57 -12.02
N ASP A 105 0.15 -8.23 -10.90
CA ASP A 105 0.86 -7.82 -9.69
C ASP A 105 1.63 -9.01 -9.07
N ILE A 106 1.08 -10.22 -9.17
CA ILE A 106 1.74 -11.45 -8.70
C ILE A 106 3.02 -11.69 -9.50
N GLY A 107 2.91 -11.62 -10.83
CA GLY A 107 4.07 -11.79 -11.72
C GLY A 107 5.15 -10.74 -11.49
N LEU A 108 4.77 -9.51 -11.14
CA LEU A 108 5.71 -8.44 -10.82
C LEU A 108 6.50 -8.74 -9.53
N HIS A 109 5.85 -9.23 -8.47
CA HIS A 109 6.53 -9.63 -7.24
C HIS A 109 7.45 -10.83 -7.45
N GLN A 110 7.01 -11.83 -8.21
CA GLN A 110 7.85 -12.97 -8.60
C GLN A 110 9.09 -12.50 -9.39
N TYR A 111 8.93 -11.52 -10.28
CA TYR A 111 10.05 -10.91 -10.98
C TYR A 111 11.00 -10.16 -10.02
N PHE A 112 10.48 -9.36 -9.09
CA PHE A 112 11.32 -8.69 -8.08
C PHE A 112 12.13 -9.68 -7.24
N MET A 113 11.52 -10.81 -6.86
CA MET A 113 12.22 -11.89 -6.16
C MET A 113 13.31 -12.54 -7.02
N SER A 114 13.05 -12.79 -8.31
CA SER A 114 14.01 -13.46 -9.19
C SER A 114 15.26 -12.62 -9.46
N VAL A 115 15.12 -11.29 -9.55
CA VAL A 115 16.25 -10.36 -9.74
C VAL A 115 16.94 -9.95 -8.43
N SER A 116 16.37 -10.32 -7.27
CA SER A 116 16.96 -10.02 -5.96
C SER A 116 18.27 -10.81 -5.75
N LYS A 117 19.27 -10.14 -5.18
CA LYS A 117 20.60 -10.71 -4.87
C LYS A 117 20.70 -11.39 -3.50
N VAL A 118 19.57 -11.51 -2.80
CA VAL A 118 19.47 -12.25 -1.53
C VAL A 118 19.60 -13.76 -1.77
N ASP A 119 19.93 -14.50 -0.73
CA ASP A 119 20.03 -15.96 -0.78
C ASP A 119 18.66 -16.63 -1.00
N ASP A 120 18.71 -17.92 -1.37
CA ASP A 120 17.51 -18.68 -1.74
C ASP A 120 16.56 -18.93 -0.55
N ASP A 121 17.09 -19.10 0.68
CA ASP A 121 16.24 -19.23 1.88
C ASP A 121 15.42 -17.96 2.13
N TYR A 122 16.03 -16.79 1.90
CA TYR A 122 15.31 -15.53 1.97
C TYR A 122 14.26 -15.40 0.84
N LYS A 123 14.55 -15.85 -0.38
CA LYS A 123 13.59 -15.86 -1.48
C LYS A 123 12.40 -16.77 -1.18
N ASP A 124 12.64 -17.95 -0.61
CA ASP A 124 11.57 -18.87 -0.22
C ASP A 124 10.63 -18.22 0.81
N LYS A 125 11.18 -17.56 1.83
CA LYS A 125 10.40 -16.79 2.81
C LYS A 125 9.58 -15.67 2.17
N MET A 126 10.14 -14.93 1.21
CA MET A 126 9.37 -13.92 0.45
C MET A 126 8.22 -14.57 -0.34
N GLY A 127 8.44 -15.76 -0.93
CA GLY A 127 7.42 -16.50 -1.66
C GLY A 127 6.28 -16.98 -0.77
N GLU A 128 6.59 -17.41 0.46
CA GLU A 128 5.59 -17.76 1.46
C GLU A 128 4.73 -16.54 1.84
N LYS A 129 5.36 -15.38 2.07
CA LYS A 129 4.62 -14.15 2.38
C LYS A 129 3.72 -13.69 1.23
N LEU A 130 4.23 -13.75 -0.01
CA LEU A 130 3.44 -13.46 -1.20
C LEU A 130 2.25 -14.40 -1.32
N THR A 131 2.45 -15.70 -1.04
CA THR A 131 1.36 -16.69 -1.04
C THR A 131 0.27 -16.33 -0.04
N LYS A 132 0.63 -15.88 1.17
CA LYS A 132 -0.35 -15.44 2.17
C LYS A 132 -1.09 -14.17 1.74
N MET A 133 -0.41 -13.22 1.10
CA MET A 133 -1.05 -12.04 0.52
C MET A 133 -2.07 -12.43 -0.57
N ILE A 134 -1.71 -13.36 -1.46
CA ILE A 134 -2.63 -13.88 -2.49
C ILE A 134 -3.83 -14.61 -1.86
N GLN A 135 -3.62 -15.35 -0.78
CA GLN A 135 -4.73 -16.00 -0.06
C GLN A 135 -5.66 -14.97 0.58
N TYR A 136 -5.11 -13.90 1.15
CA TYR A 136 -5.88 -12.79 1.71
C TYR A 136 -6.79 -12.14 0.65
N THR A 137 -6.27 -11.87 -0.55
CA THR A 137 -7.10 -11.26 -1.62
C THR A 137 -8.21 -12.16 -2.16
N LYS A 138 -8.18 -13.46 -1.84
CA LYS A 138 -9.16 -14.46 -2.28
C LYS A 138 -10.08 -14.94 -1.15
N THR A 139 -9.88 -14.46 0.07
CA THR A 139 -10.67 -14.90 1.22
C THR A 139 -12.11 -14.41 1.09
N LYS A 140 -13.05 -15.24 1.60
CA LYS A 140 -14.46 -14.85 1.81
C LYS A 140 -14.77 -14.56 3.27
N LYS A 141 -13.78 -14.68 4.15
CA LYS A 141 -13.91 -14.35 5.57
C LYS A 141 -13.81 -12.84 5.75
N CYS A 142 -14.25 -12.33 6.89
CA CYS A 142 -14.00 -10.96 7.31
C CYS A 142 -12.52 -10.59 7.10
N LEU A 143 -12.26 -9.49 6.38
CA LEU A 143 -10.90 -9.06 6.01
C LEU A 143 -10.10 -8.64 7.25
N GLU A 144 -10.70 -7.91 8.18
CA GLU A 144 -10.04 -7.46 9.40
C GLU A 144 -9.66 -8.64 10.30
N ALA A 145 -10.62 -9.51 10.61
CA ALA A 145 -10.36 -10.72 11.38
C ALA A 145 -9.28 -11.62 10.75
N THR A 146 -9.25 -11.72 9.41
CA THR A 146 -8.19 -12.47 8.70
C THR A 146 -6.82 -11.83 8.89
N LEU A 147 -6.75 -10.50 8.84
CA LEU A 147 -5.50 -9.76 9.00
C LEU A 147 -4.99 -9.83 10.45
N VAL A 148 -5.87 -9.68 11.44
CA VAL A 148 -5.47 -9.83 12.85
C VAL A 148 -5.04 -11.25 13.13
N HIS A 149 -5.77 -12.27 12.67
CA HIS A 149 -5.36 -13.67 12.86
C HIS A 149 -3.98 -13.99 12.24
N TYR A 150 -3.58 -13.28 11.18
CA TYR A 150 -2.23 -13.42 10.62
C TYR A 150 -1.13 -12.94 11.59
N PHE A 151 -1.36 -11.84 12.32
CA PHE A 151 -0.39 -11.29 13.28
C PHE A 151 -0.53 -11.89 14.69
N GLU A 152 -1.75 -12.21 15.11
CA GLU A 152 -2.12 -12.70 16.43
C GLU A 152 -2.95 -13.99 16.30
N PRO A 153 -2.32 -15.15 15.99
CA PRO A 153 -3.04 -16.39 15.66
C PRO A 153 -3.93 -16.94 16.78
N ASN A 154 -3.68 -16.54 18.03
CA ASN A 154 -4.44 -16.98 19.19
C ASN A 154 -5.67 -16.10 19.45
N GLU A 155 -5.81 -14.98 18.76
CA GLU A 155 -6.92 -14.06 18.92
C GLU A 155 -8.12 -14.53 18.10
N LYS A 156 -9.31 -14.52 18.74
CA LYS A 156 -10.58 -14.84 18.09
C LYS A 156 -11.37 -13.55 17.98
N LEU A 157 -11.48 -13.05 16.75
CA LEU A 157 -12.31 -11.90 16.45
C LEU A 157 -13.63 -12.32 15.82
N GLU A 158 -14.67 -11.60 16.20
CA GLU A 158 -15.94 -11.59 15.48
C GLU A 158 -15.77 -10.84 14.14
N GLU A 159 -16.72 -11.04 13.23
CA GLU A 159 -16.73 -10.32 11.96
C GLU A 159 -16.94 -8.82 12.19
N CYS A 160 -16.13 -7.97 11.55
CA CYS A 160 -16.13 -6.54 11.83
C CYS A 160 -17.34 -5.78 11.27
N GLN A 161 -18.12 -6.40 10.37
CA GLN A 161 -19.31 -5.81 9.70
C GLN A 161 -19.03 -4.51 8.91
N GLN A 162 -17.75 -4.19 8.65
CA GLN A 162 -17.34 -2.97 7.94
C GLN A 162 -16.51 -3.26 6.68
N CYS A 163 -15.94 -4.47 6.57
CA CYS A 163 -15.22 -4.85 5.36
C CYS A 163 -16.16 -5.24 4.22
N SER A 164 -15.63 -5.37 3.01
CA SER A 164 -16.40 -5.72 1.82
C SER A 164 -16.88 -7.18 1.77
N ASN A 165 -16.42 -8.03 2.69
CA ASN A 165 -16.77 -9.45 2.80
C ASN A 165 -17.88 -9.68 3.81
#